data_AF-A0A939K2U4-F1
#
_entry.id   AF-A0A939K2U4-F1
#
_cell.length_a   1.000
_cell.length_b   1.000
_cell.length_c   1.000
_cell.angle_alpha   90.00
_cell.angle_beta   90.00
_cell.angle_gamma   90.00
#
_symmetry.space_group_name_H-M   'P 1'
#
loop_
_entity.id
_entity.type
_entity.pdbx_description
1 polymer ?
#
loop_
_entity_poly.entity_id
_entity_poly.type
_entity_poly.pdbx_seq_one_letter_code
_entity_poly.pdbx_strand_id
1 'polypeptide(L)' 'MPNFYILAGPNGAGKTTAAYTQLPEVLDVRNFANADEIARGLSPVDVEAFYATTP' A
#
# COMPACT_ATOMS: atom_id res chain seq x y z
N MET A 1 11.57 -11.94 -16.05
CA MET A 1 11.97 -11.58 -14.67
C MET A 1 10.81 -10.79 -14.07
N PRO A 2 10.44 -11.01 -12.80
CA PRO A 2 9.38 -10.23 -12.16
C PRO A 2 9.87 -8.80 -11.85
N ASN A 3 8.98 -7.82 -12.00
CA ASN A 3 9.23 -6.43 -11.64
C ASN A 3 8.63 -6.15 -10.26
N PHE A 4 9.38 -5.44 -9.41
CA PHE A 4 8.93 -5.01 -8.09
C PHE A 4 8.96 -3.49 -8.02
N TYR A 5 7.79 -2.89 -7.77
CA TYR A 5 7.61 -1.44 -7.73
C TYR A 5 7.26 -0.99 -6.31
N ILE A 6 7.88 0.11 -5.87
CA ILE A 6 7.60 0.72 -4.56
C ILE A 6 7.01 2.11 -4.81
N LEU A 7 5.80 2.35 -4.32
CA LEU A 7 5.18 3.68 -4.27
C LEU A 7 5.36 4.25 -2.86
N ALA A 8 6.22 5.26 -2.71
CA ALA A 8 6.55 5.88 -1.42
C ALA A 8 6.40 7.41 -1.45
N GLY A 9 6.30 8.03 -0.27
CA GLY A 9 6.07 9.47 -0.11
C GLY A 9 5.18 9.81 1.11
N PRO A 10 5.03 11.09 1.46
CA PRO A 10 4.28 11.52 2.66
C PRO A 10 2.76 11.30 2.53
N ASN A 11 2.04 11.44 3.64
CA ASN A 11 0.57 11.39 3.67
C ASN A 11 0.00 12.53 2.81
N GLY A 12 -1.00 12.23 1.99
CA GLY A 12 -1.59 13.18 1.04
C GLY A 12 -0.85 13.35 -0.28
N ALA A 13 0.31 12.71 -0.50
CA ALA A 13 1.06 12.81 -1.77
C ALA A 13 0.39 12.15 -3.00
N GLY A 14 -0.78 11.53 -2.84
CA GLY A 14 -1.51 10.89 -3.93
C GLY A 14 -1.08 9.46 -4.29
N LYS A 15 -0.25 8.80 -3.44
CA LYS A 15 0.25 7.43 -3.68
C LYS A 15 -0.86 6.43 -3.99
N THR A 16 -1.93 6.41 -3.18
CA THR A 16 -3.08 5.53 -3.36
C THR A 16 -3.82 5.82 -4.66
N THR A 17 -4.02 7.09 -5.00
CA THR A 17 -4.63 7.52 -6.26
C THR A 17 -3.81 7.08 -7.47
N ALA A 18 -2.49 7.23 -7.40
CA ALA A 18 -1.57 6.76 -8.44
C ALA A 18 -1.57 5.23 -8.52
N ALA A 19 -1.63 4.52 -7.39
CA ALA A 19 -1.68 3.07 -7.36
C ALA A 19 -2.90 2.52 -8.13
N TYR A 20 -4.08 3.10 -7.92
CA TYR A 20 -5.31 2.64 -8.59
C TYR A 20 -5.39 3.02 -10.07
N THR A 21 -4.71 4.09 -10.50
CA THR A 21 -4.79 4.58 -11.88
C THR A 21 -3.63 4.15 -12.76
N GLN A 22 -2.41 4.02 -12.20
CA GLN A 22 -1.18 3.79 -12.97
C GLN A 22 -0.70 2.33 -12.91
N LEU A 23 -0.86 1.63 -11.77
CA LEU A 23 -0.32 0.26 -11.64
C LEU A 23 -0.96 -0.75 -12.61
N PRO A 24 -2.29 -0.75 -12.84
CA PRO A 24 -2.91 -1.69 -13.78
C PRO A 24 -2.66 -1.30 -15.23
N GLU A 25 -2.78 -0.01 -15.57
CA GLU A 25 -2.78 0.45 -16.97
C GLU A 25 -1.37 0.69 -17.54
N VAL A 26 -0.40 1.10 -16.71
CA VAL A 26 0.93 1.53 -17.18
C VAL A 26 2.01 0.50 -16.87
N LEU A 27 1.86 -0.26 -15.78
CA LEU A 27 2.92 -1.15 -15.26
C LEU A 27 2.58 -2.64 -15.28
N ASP A 28 1.40 -3.04 -15.78
CA ASP A 28 0.87 -4.42 -15.80
C ASP A 28 1.04 -5.15 -14.45
N VAL A 29 0.81 -4.43 -13.35
CA VAL A 29 0.92 -4.98 -12.00
C VAL A 29 -0.37 -5.72 -11.67
N ARG A 30 -0.30 -7.06 -11.63
CA ARG A 30 -1.45 -7.93 -11.33
C ARG A 30 -1.70 -8.15 -9.85
N ASN A 31 -0.68 -7.94 -9.02
CA ASN A 31 -0.75 -8.13 -7.58
C ASN A 31 -0.29 -6.84 -6.89
N PHE A 32 -1.23 -6.19 -6.19
CA PHE A 32 -0.97 -4.98 -5.43
C PHE A 32 -1.18 -5.27 -3.94
N ALA A 33 -0.23 -4.87 -3.11
CA ALA A 33 -0.32 -4.95 -1.66
C ALA A 33 -0.21 -3.54 -1.07
N ASN A 34 -1.17 -3.18 -0.22
CA ASN A 34 -1.18 -1.92 0.51
C ASN A 34 -1.02 -2.22 2.01
N ALA A 35 0.01 -1.64 2.64
CA ALA A 35 0.30 -1.85 4.05
C ALA A 35 -0.84 -1.37 4.97
N ASP A 36 -1.50 -0.25 4.64
CA ASP A 36 -2.59 0.32 5.44
C ASP A 36 -3.82 -0.57 5.43
N GLU A 37 -4.15 -1.17 4.28
CA GLU A 37 -5.28 -2.11 4.16
C GLU A 37 -4.99 -3.42 4.90
N ILE A 38 -3.73 -3.89 4.86
CA ILE A 38 -3.30 -5.07 5.62
C ILE A 38 -3.41 -4.81 7.12
N ALA A 39 -2.89 -3.67 7.60
CA ALA A 39 -2.95 -3.29 9.00
C ALA A 39 -4.40 -3.12 9.48
N ARG A 40 -5.30 -2.55 8.65
CA ARG A 40 -6.76 -2.49 8.92
C ARG A 40 -7.40 -3.86 9.02
N GLY A 41 -7.02 -4.82 8.17
CA GLY A 41 -7.53 -6.18 8.23
C GLY A 41 -7.06 -6.94 9.49
N LEU A 42 -5.83 -6.68 9.94
CA LEU A 42 -5.24 -7.33 11.11
C LEU A 42 -5.64 -6.67 12.45
N SER A 43 -5.83 -5.35 12.47
CA SER A 43 -6.27 -4.58 13.63
C SER A 43 -7.39 -3.61 13.24
N PRO A 44 -8.65 -4.08 13.18
CA PRO A 44 -9.79 -3.29 12.71
C PRO A 44 -10.12 -2.08 13.60
N VAL A 45 -9.67 -2.12 14.86
CA VAL A 45 -10.04 -1.17 15.91
C VAL A 45 -8.94 -0.14 16.16
N ASP A 46 -7.67 -0.50 15.96
CA ASP A 46 -6.54 0.39 16.13
C ASP A 46 -5.37 -0.01 15.22
N VAL A 47 -5.33 0.60 14.04
CA VAL A 47 -4.30 0.35 13.02
C VAL A 47 -2.95 0.89 13.47
N GLU A 48 -2.92 1.98 14.22
CA GLU A 48 -1.70 2.61 14.73
C GLU A 48 -1.00 1.70 15.76
N ALA A 49 -1.78 1.01 16.59
CA ALA A 49 -1.25 -0.01 17.50
C ALA A 49 -0.56 -1.17 16.76
N PHE A 50 -1.03 -1.55 15.57
CA PHE A 50 -0.36 -2.58 14.75
C PHE A 50 1.04 -2.11 14.31
N TYR A 51 1.15 -0.87 13.83
CA TYR A 51 2.43 -0.30 13.46
C TYR A 51 3.38 -0.13 14.66
N ALA A 52 2.85 0.24 15.83
CA ALA A 52 3.64 0.41 17.05
C ALA A 52 4.14 -0.91 17.67
N THR A 53 3.51 -2.05 17.34
CA THR A 53 3.86 -3.38 17.88
C THR A 53 4.71 -4.21 16.92
N THR A 54 4.90 -3.74 15.69
CA THR A 54 5.79 -4.39 14.73
C THR A 54 7.22 -3.88 14.97
N PRO A 55 8.21 -4.74 15.29
CA PRO A 55 9.58 -4.34 15.59
C PRO A 55 10.33 -3.74 14.40
#